data_AF-A0A975S135-F1
#
_entry.id   AF-A0A975S135-F1
#
_cell.length_a   1.000
_cell.length_b   1.000
_cell.length_c   1.000
_cell.angle_alpha   90.00
_cell.angle_beta   90.00
_cell.angle_gamma   90.00
#
_symmetry.space_group_name_H-M   'P 1'
#
loop_
_entity.id
_entity.type
_entity.pdbx_description
1 polymer ?
#
loop_
_entity_poly.entity_id
_entity_poly.type
_entity_poly.pdbx_seq_one_letter_code
_entity_poly.pdbx_strand_id
1 'polypeptide(L)'
;MSDSDPLPALPTAPFPEVEIALLAKRARKAGGPLMAVLNKVGGSLESRLSLLPDGLRRQIDAVTLASLDRAFTVAKLGRHAPDLGGAAAPIVAALAGAAGGAGGLATSVAELPVTITLILHTICTAAEAEGFDPAEEWVKAEILQIFASGSPMARDDGVNTAFISARITLTGPALQRLISTLAPKIAAALGQKLAAQSVPVLGALSGAALNATFLSHYRELARIRFALLRHAQTHDAERVIQRFNEAANVRPLLRNA
;
A
#
# COMPACT_ATOMS: atom_id res chain seq x y z
N MET A 1 -28.06 50.48 14.07
CA MET A 1 -27.99 49.68 12.84
C MET A 1 -26.54 49.29 12.64
N SER A 2 -26.20 48.04 12.95
CA SER A 2 -24.88 47.47 12.68
C SER A 2 -25.03 46.60 11.45
N ASP A 3 -24.65 47.14 10.29
CA ASP A 3 -24.47 46.36 9.06
C ASP A 3 -23.25 45.44 9.26
N SER A 4 -23.51 44.18 9.62
CA SER A 4 -22.53 43.12 9.49
C SER A 4 -22.79 42.42 8.15
N ASP A 5 -22.33 43.05 7.07
CA ASP A 5 -22.34 42.42 5.76
C ASP A 5 -21.45 41.16 5.83
N PRO A 6 -21.98 39.95 5.55
CA PRO A 6 -21.18 38.74 5.60
C PRO A 6 -20.09 38.83 4.53
N LEU A 7 -18.83 38.64 4.95
CA LEU A 7 -17.69 38.63 4.05
C LEU A 7 -17.96 37.65 2.87
N PRO A 8 -17.68 38.05 1.62
CA PRO A 8 -17.95 37.19 0.46
C PRO A 8 -17.20 35.87 0.60
N ALA A 9 -17.91 34.76 0.36
CA ALA A 9 -17.32 33.43 0.36
C ALA A 9 -16.15 33.41 -0.64
N LEU A 10 -14.95 33.01 -0.18
CA LEU A 10 -13.80 32.82 -1.05
C LEU A 10 -14.17 31.85 -2.19
N PRO A 11 -13.79 32.13 -3.45
CA PRO A 11 -14.05 31.22 -4.54
C PRO A 11 -13.45 29.85 -4.24
N THR A 12 -14.29 28.81 -4.15
CA THR A 12 -13.82 27.43 -4.08
C THR A 12 -13.04 27.14 -5.35
N ALA A 13 -11.87 26.51 -5.24
CA ALA A 13 -11.11 26.10 -6.40
C ALA A 13 -11.99 25.26 -7.36
N PRO A 14 -11.80 25.38 -8.68
CA PRO A 14 -12.58 24.59 -9.63
C PRO A 14 -12.33 23.08 -9.43
N PHE A 15 -13.38 22.28 -9.55
CA PHE A 15 -13.30 20.84 -9.32
C PHE A 15 -12.31 20.16 -10.29
N PRO A 16 -11.40 19.29 -9.80
CA PRO A 16 -10.22 18.83 -10.54
C PRO A 16 -10.50 17.60 -11.43
N GLU A 17 -11.44 17.73 -12.37
CA GLU A 17 -11.88 16.63 -13.26
C GLU A 17 -10.72 15.93 -13.99
N VAL A 18 -9.81 16.70 -14.59
CA VAL A 18 -8.71 16.17 -15.39
C VAL A 18 -7.71 15.39 -14.54
N GLU A 19 -7.39 15.91 -13.35
CA GLU A 19 -6.44 15.27 -12.45
C GLU A 19 -7.00 13.95 -11.91
N ILE A 20 -8.27 13.94 -11.50
CA ILE A 20 -8.97 12.71 -11.07
C ILE A 20 -8.99 11.66 -12.18
N ALA A 21 -9.26 12.05 -13.43
CA ALA A 21 -9.24 11.13 -14.56
C ALA A 21 -7.83 10.57 -14.85
N LEU A 22 -6.78 11.38 -14.67
CA LEU A 22 -5.39 10.93 -14.79
C LEU A 22 -5.01 9.94 -13.68
N LEU A 23 -5.44 10.20 -12.44
CA LEU A 23 -5.27 9.27 -11.32
C LEU A 23 -5.96 7.93 -11.60
N ALA A 24 -7.18 7.94 -12.12
CA ALA A 24 -7.90 6.73 -12.51
C ALA A 24 -7.18 5.94 -13.62
N LYS A 25 -6.63 6.63 -14.62
CA LYS A 25 -5.81 6.02 -15.68
C LYS A 25 -4.55 5.38 -15.12
N ARG A 26 -3.91 6.02 -14.14
CA ARG A 26 -2.72 5.49 -13.44
C ARG A 26 -3.08 4.27 -12.59
N ALA A 27 -4.21 4.29 -11.87
CA ALA A 27 -4.72 3.18 -11.08
C ALA A 27 -4.89 1.90 -11.92
N ARG A 28 -5.50 2.02 -13.10
CA ARG A 28 -5.62 0.90 -14.06
C ARG A 28 -4.28 0.31 -14.47
N LYS A 29 -3.23 1.13 -14.57
CA LYS A 29 -1.89 0.69 -14.98
C LYS A 29 -1.05 0.15 -13.81
N ALA A 30 -1.30 0.63 -12.59
CA ALA A 30 -0.49 0.34 -11.41
C ALA A 30 -0.41 -1.17 -11.07
N GLY A 31 -1.46 -1.94 -11.38
CA GLY A 31 -1.47 -3.39 -11.22
C GLY A 31 -0.83 -4.17 -12.38
N GLY A 32 -0.61 -3.57 -13.55
CA GLY A 32 -0.26 -4.27 -14.79
C GLY A 32 1.01 -5.12 -14.70
N PRO A 33 2.18 -4.54 -14.35
CA PRO A 33 3.43 -5.30 -14.26
C PRO A 33 3.41 -6.40 -13.20
N LEU A 34 2.84 -6.11 -12.03
CA LEU A 34 2.73 -7.07 -10.93
C LEU A 34 1.78 -8.22 -11.28
N MET A 35 0.65 -7.92 -11.90
CA MET A 35 -0.28 -8.94 -12.41
C MET A 35 0.31 -9.73 -13.57
N ALA A 36 1.16 -9.15 -14.41
CA ALA A 36 1.88 -9.90 -15.44
C ALA A 36 2.83 -10.93 -14.83
N VAL A 37 3.53 -10.57 -13.75
CA VAL A 37 4.34 -11.51 -12.97
C VAL A 37 3.46 -12.61 -12.37
N LEU A 38 2.37 -12.25 -11.69
CA LEU A 38 1.49 -13.22 -11.03
C LEU A 38 0.76 -14.15 -12.01
N ASN A 39 0.28 -13.64 -13.15
CA ASN A 39 -0.37 -14.44 -14.19
C ASN A 39 0.58 -15.46 -14.81
N LYS A 40 1.87 -15.10 -14.97
CA LYS A 40 2.91 -16.03 -15.43
C LYS A 40 3.18 -17.17 -14.43
N VAL A 41 2.74 -17.00 -13.19
CA VAL A 41 2.88 -17.94 -12.07
C VAL A 41 1.54 -18.64 -11.72
N GLY A 42 0.41 -18.18 -12.29
CA GLY A 42 -0.95 -18.32 -11.77
C GLY A 42 -1.53 -19.73 -11.66
N GLY A 43 -1.01 -20.73 -12.37
CA GLY A 43 -1.39 -22.13 -12.15
C GLY A 43 -0.69 -22.79 -10.96
N SER A 44 0.50 -22.29 -10.60
CA SER A 44 1.35 -22.85 -9.54
C SER A 44 1.18 -22.16 -8.19
N LEU A 45 0.64 -20.93 -8.18
CA LEU A 45 0.58 -20.10 -6.98
C LEU A 45 -0.48 -20.61 -5.99
N GLU A 46 -1.71 -20.82 -6.45
CA GLU A 46 -2.82 -21.34 -5.63
C GLU A 46 -2.46 -22.71 -5.03
N SER A 47 -1.89 -23.58 -5.85
CA SER A 47 -1.43 -24.92 -5.46
C SER A 47 -0.24 -24.89 -4.48
N ARG A 48 0.58 -23.84 -4.47
CA ARG A 48 1.72 -23.72 -3.53
C ARG A 48 1.30 -23.04 -2.23
N LEU A 49 0.34 -22.13 -2.30
CA LEU A 49 -0.21 -21.48 -1.12
C LEU A 49 -0.97 -22.48 -0.23
N SER A 50 -1.67 -23.44 -0.85
CA SER A 50 -2.31 -24.56 -0.13
C SER A 50 -1.31 -25.56 0.46
N LEU A 51 -0.06 -25.56 -0.01
CA LEU A 51 1.02 -26.41 0.50
C LEU A 51 1.86 -25.75 1.60
N LEU A 52 1.63 -24.48 1.93
CA LEU A 52 2.35 -23.82 3.02
C LEU A 52 1.99 -24.50 4.36
N PRO A 53 2.96 -25.06 5.09
CA PRO A 53 2.71 -25.67 6.40
C PRO A 53 2.10 -24.67 7.38
N ASP A 54 1.21 -25.13 8.27
CA ASP A 54 0.55 -24.27 9.26
C ASP A 54 1.53 -23.52 10.18
N GLY A 55 2.70 -24.10 10.44
CA GLY A 55 3.77 -23.42 11.17
C GLY A 55 4.28 -22.17 10.44
N LEU A 56 4.46 -22.26 9.13
CA LEU A 56 4.95 -21.17 8.30
C LEU A 56 3.90 -20.06 8.18
N ARG A 57 2.63 -20.41 7.98
CA ARG A 57 1.52 -19.46 7.97
C ARG A 57 1.45 -18.66 9.27
N ARG A 58 1.47 -19.34 10.42
CA ARG A 58 1.49 -18.71 11.74
C ARG A 58 2.70 -17.80 11.95
N GLN A 59 3.86 -18.17 11.42
CA GLN A 59 5.05 -17.34 11.50
C GLN A 59 4.92 -16.06 10.67
N ILE A 60 4.37 -16.14 9.45
CA ILE A 60 4.08 -14.97 8.61
C ILE A 60 3.09 -14.04 9.31
N ASP A 61 2.04 -14.59 9.91
CA ASP A 61 1.05 -13.80 10.67
C ASP A 61 1.71 -13.06 11.85
N ALA A 62 2.48 -13.79 12.67
CA ALA A 62 3.15 -13.23 13.85
C ALA A 62 4.19 -12.16 13.47
N VAL A 63 5.00 -12.41 12.44
CA VAL A 63 6.00 -11.46 11.94
C VAL A 63 5.33 -10.23 11.35
N THR A 64 4.21 -10.39 10.63
CA THR A 64 3.45 -9.28 10.06
C THR A 64 2.92 -8.38 11.16
N LEU A 65 2.24 -8.96 12.16
CA LEU A 65 1.68 -8.21 13.29
C LEU A 65 2.77 -7.44 14.05
N ALA A 66 3.85 -8.12 14.42
CA ALA A 66 4.96 -7.51 15.15
C ALA A 66 5.65 -6.39 14.36
N SER A 67 5.78 -6.55 13.03
CA SER A 67 6.38 -5.53 12.16
C SER A 67 5.49 -4.30 12.02
N LEU A 68 4.17 -4.47 11.90
CA LEU A 68 3.21 -3.37 11.86
C LEU A 68 3.23 -2.60 13.20
N ASP A 69 3.12 -3.30 14.34
CA ASP A 69 3.19 -2.68 15.67
C ASP A 69 4.48 -1.89 15.88
N ARG A 70 5.61 -2.44 15.43
CA ARG A 70 6.92 -1.79 15.55
C ARG A 70 7.05 -0.58 14.63
N ALA A 71 6.61 -0.69 13.38
CA ALA A 71 6.68 0.41 12.42
C ALA A 71 5.87 1.63 12.90
N PHE A 72 4.69 1.42 13.49
CA PHE A 72 3.87 2.53 14.00
C PHE A 72 4.28 3.02 15.38
N THR A 73 4.91 2.18 16.21
CA THR A 73 5.63 2.65 17.42
C THR A 73 6.81 3.53 17.06
N VAL A 74 7.55 3.21 15.99
CA VAL A 74 8.65 4.06 15.49
C VAL A 74 8.12 5.34 14.83
N ALA A 75 7.01 5.27 14.09
CA ALA A 75 6.35 6.45 13.54
C ALA A 75 5.85 7.43 14.63
N LYS A 76 5.49 6.93 15.83
CA LYS A 76 5.19 7.78 17.00
C LYS A 76 6.38 8.62 17.48
N LEU A 77 7.61 8.27 17.10
CA LEU A 77 8.82 9.03 17.47
C LEU A 77 9.07 10.23 16.52
N GLY A 78 8.28 10.41 15.46
CA GLY A 78 8.36 11.54 14.54
C GLY A 78 9.74 11.67 13.85
N ARG A 79 10.15 12.90 13.53
CA ARG A 79 11.45 13.30 12.89
C ARG A 79 12.73 12.79 13.58
N HIS A 80 12.62 12.01 14.65
CA HIS A 80 13.72 11.35 15.37
C HIS A 80 13.78 9.84 15.10
N ALA A 81 13.04 9.34 14.09
CA ALA A 81 13.27 8.00 13.57
C ALA A 81 14.77 7.84 13.23
N PRO A 82 15.42 6.75 13.66
CA PRO A 82 16.84 6.55 13.40
C PRO A 82 17.09 6.63 11.89
N ASP A 83 18.11 7.41 11.53
CA ASP A 83 18.53 7.60 10.15
C ASP A 83 18.69 6.23 9.47
N LEU A 84 18.20 6.12 8.23
CA LEU A 84 18.26 4.90 7.43
C LEU A 84 19.70 4.38 7.30
N GLY A 85 20.71 5.21 7.56
CA GLY A 85 22.13 4.81 7.65
C GLY A 85 22.43 3.63 8.59
N GLY A 86 21.75 3.51 9.74
CA GLY A 86 21.94 2.38 10.67
C GLY A 86 21.18 1.11 10.27
N ALA A 87 20.04 1.27 9.58
CA ALA A 87 19.22 0.16 9.07
C ALA A 87 19.63 -0.27 7.65
N ALA A 88 20.45 0.52 6.96
CA ALA A 88 20.90 0.27 5.59
C ALA A 88 21.69 -1.04 5.49
N ALA A 89 22.54 -1.35 6.48
CA ALA A 89 23.32 -2.59 6.49
C ALA A 89 22.42 -3.85 6.56
N PRO A 90 21.45 -3.99 7.48
CA PRO A 90 20.52 -5.12 7.45
C PRO A 90 19.55 -5.09 6.25
N ILE A 91 19.19 -3.92 5.71
CA ILE A 91 18.42 -3.81 4.45
C ILE A 91 19.22 -4.36 3.26
N VAL A 92 20.49 -3.94 3.12
CA VAL A 92 21.41 -4.41 2.08
C VAL A 92 21.71 -5.88 2.27
N ALA A 93 21.88 -6.37 3.51
CA ALA A 93 22.08 -7.78 3.81
C ALA A 93 20.83 -8.63 3.53
N ALA A 94 19.62 -8.13 3.79
CA ALA A 94 18.37 -8.81 3.44
C ALA A 94 18.18 -8.86 1.91
N LEU A 95 18.43 -7.74 1.22
CA LEU A 95 18.39 -7.66 -0.24
C LEU A 95 19.48 -8.53 -0.90
N ALA A 96 20.67 -8.62 -0.30
CA ALA A 96 21.78 -9.46 -0.76
C ALA A 96 21.57 -10.95 -0.42
N GLY A 97 20.98 -11.26 0.74
CA GLY A 97 20.62 -12.62 1.15
C GLY A 97 19.54 -13.23 0.25
N ALA A 98 18.65 -12.39 -0.29
CA ALA A 98 17.67 -12.78 -1.31
C ALA A 98 18.29 -13.11 -2.68
N ALA A 99 19.53 -12.67 -2.96
CA ALA A 99 20.28 -13.09 -4.15
C ALA A 99 20.95 -14.47 -3.99
N GLY A 100 21.01 -15.00 -2.75
CA GLY A 100 21.84 -16.15 -2.41
C GLY A 100 21.19 -17.53 -2.52
N GLY A 101 19.87 -17.66 -2.66
CA GLY A 101 19.16 -18.93 -2.95
C GLY A 101 19.34 -20.12 -1.97
N ALA A 102 20.33 -20.09 -1.07
CA ALA A 102 20.79 -21.24 -0.30
C ALA A 102 19.98 -21.50 0.99
N GLY A 103 19.10 -20.55 1.39
CA GLY A 103 18.33 -20.63 2.64
C GLY A 103 16.84 -21.01 2.52
N GLY A 104 16.29 -21.09 1.30
CA GLY A 104 14.89 -21.48 1.07
C GLY A 104 13.83 -20.55 1.70
N LEU A 105 12.64 -21.12 2.01
CA LEU A 105 11.49 -20.38 2.56
C LEU A 105 11.78 -19.75 3.94
N ALA A 106 12.71 -20.31 4.73
CA ALA A 106 13.05 -19.80 6.06
C ALA A 106 13.73 -18.42 6.01
N THR A 107 14.64 -18.19 5.07
CA THR A 107 15.24 -16.87 4.84
C THR A 107 14.23 -15.86 4.29
N SER A 108 13.18 -16.35 3.61
CA SER A 108 12.13 -15.51 3.04
C SER A 108 11.17 -14.93 4.09
N VAL A 109 10.98 -15.62 5.23
CA VAL A 109 10.21 -15.05 6.36
C VAL A 109 11.03 -14.00 7.11
N ALA A 110 12.34 -14.22 7.23
CA ALA A 110 13.25 -13.27 7.88
C ALA A 110 13.37 -11.93 7.12
N GLU A 111 13.12 -11.89 5.81
CA GLU A 111 13.08 -10.63 5.03
C GLU A 111 11.76 -9.85 5.18
N LEU A 112 10.70 -10.46 5.71
CA LEU A 112 9.39 -9.81 5.81
C LEU A 112 9.40 -8.51 6.63
N PRO A 113 10.04 -8.43 7.81
CA PRO A 113 10.11 -7.18 8.57
C PRO A 113 10.71 -6.02 7.77
N VAL A 114 11.77 -6.32 6.99
CA VAL A 114 12.43 -5.33 6.13
C VAL A 114 11.50 -4.93 4.99
N THR A 115 10.86 -5.90 4.33
CA THR A 115 9.90 -5.64 3.25
C THR A 115 8.73 -4.78 3.72
N ILE A 116 8.13 -5.12 4.87
CA ILE A 116 7.05 -4.37 5.50
C ILE A 116 7.49 -2.93 5.80
N THR A 117 8.68 -2.76 6.39
CA THR A 117 9.22 -1.44 6.71
C THR A 117 9.42 -0.58 5.45
N LEU A 118 9.97 -1.16 4.38
CA LEU A 118 10.17 -0.44 3.11
C LEU A 118 8.86 -0.07 2.41
N ILE A 119 7.86 -0.96 2.44
CA ILE A 119 6.52 -0.67 1.90
C ILE A 119 5.88 0.46 2.70
N LEU A 120 5.84 0.36 4.03
CA LEU A 120 5.27 1.39 4.89
C LEU A 120 5.97 2.73 4.71
N HIS A 121 7.31 2.75 4.69
CA HIS A 121 8.08 3.96 4.41
C HIS A 121 7.69 4.57 3.05
N THR A 122 7.58 3.74 2.00
CA THR A 122 7.15 4.20 0.68
C THR A 122 5.75 4.82 0.68
N ILE A 123 4.83 4.28 1.48
CA ILE A 123 3.47 4.83 1.63
C ILE A 123 3.52 6.13 2.44
N CYS A 124 4.32 6.20 3.52
CA CYS A 124 4.52 7.43 4.30
C CYS A 124 5.06 8.58 3.44
N THR A 125 6.10 8.33 2.64
CA THR A 125 6.66 9.36 1.73
C THR A 125 5.63 9.85 0.71
N ALA A 126 4.70 8.99 0.27
CA ALA A 126 3.61 9.41 -0.61
C ALA A 126 2.58 10.28 0.12
N ALA A 127 2.30 10.00 1.40
CA ALA A 127 1.44 10.83 2.23
C ALA A 127 2.05 12.24 2.41
N GLU A 128 3.33 12.31 2.77
CA GLU A 128 4.08 13.56 2.96
C GLU A 128 4.12 14.39 1.67
N ALA A 129 4.32 13.73 0.52
CA ALA A 129 4.33 14.40 -0.79
C ALA A 129 3.00 15.09 -1.14
N GLU A 130 1.88 14.61 -0.59
CA GLU A 130 0.55 15.20 -0.76
C GLU A 130 0.15 16.11 0.42
N GLY A 131 1.07 16.34 1.38
CA GLY A 131 0.89 17.26 2.51
C GLY A 131 0.26 16.64 3.76
N PHE A 132 0.19 15.31 3.86
CA PHE A 132 -0.32 14.62 5.04
C PHE A 132 0.81 14.27 6.03
N ASP A 133 0.55 14.42 7.33
CA ASP A 133 1.49 14.02 8.37
C ASP A 133 1.29 12.54 8.76
N PRO A 134 2.26 11.63 8.49
CA PRO A 134 2.17 10.22 8.88
C PRO A 134 2.08 9.98 10.39
N ALA A 135 2.36 10.99 11.23
CA ALA A 135 2.19 10.91 12.67
C ALA A 135 0.72 11.00 13.11
N GLU A 136 -0.16 11.57 12.28
CA GLU A 136 -1.59 11.66 12.56
C GLU A 136 -2.26 10.28 12.51
N GLU A 137 -3.09 9.99 13.52
CA GLU A 137 -3.64 8.65 13.70
C GLU A 137 -4.54 8.20 12.53
N TRP A 138 -5.26 9.14 11.92
CA TRP A 138 -6.09 8.88 10.77
C TRP A 138 -5.27 8.63 9.49
N VAL A 139 -4.11 9.29 9.34
CA VAL A 139 -3.18 9.02 8.26
C VAL A 139 -2.55 7.63 8.43
N LYS A 140 -2.19 7.22 9.65
CA LYS A 140 -1.73 5.85 9.94
C LYS A 140 -2.77 4.79 9.58
N ALA A 141 -4.04 5.04 9.90
CA ALA A 141 -5.11 4.14 9.52
C ALA A 141 -5.21 4.02 7.99
N GLU A 142 -5.07 5.12 7.25
CA GLU A 142 -5.07 5.07 5.80
C GLU A 142 -3.84 4.35 5.23
N ILE A 143 -2.64 4.55 5.81
CA ILE A 143 -1.43 3.81 5.45
C ILE A 143 -1.65 2.30 5.58
N LEU A 144 -2.26 1.85 6.69
CA LEU A 144 -2.60 0.44 6.92
C LEU A 144 -3.60 -0.08 5.88
N GLN A 145 -4.61 0.72 5.54
CA GLN A 145 -5.61 0.36 4.54
C GLN A 145 -5.01 0.28 3.13
N ILE A 146 -4.11 1.19 2.75
CA ILE A 146 -3.35 1.10 1.50
C ILE A 146 -2.55 -0.21 1.49
N PHE A 147 -1.87 -0.55 2.58
CA PHE A 147 -1.10 -1.78 2.64
C PHE A 147 -1.99 -3.04 2.51
N ALA A 148 -3.10 -3.09 3.25
CA ALA A 148 -4.04 -4.20 3.21
C ALA A 148 -4.77 -4.35 1.86
N SER A 149 -5.09 -3.22 1.20
CA SER A 149 -5.79 -3.21 -0.10
C SER A 149 -4.87 -3.44 -1.30
N GLY A 150 -3.55 -3.25 -1.17
CA GLY A 150 -2.59 -3.42 -2.25
C GLY A 150 -2.26 -4.88 -2.62
N SER A 151 -3.07 -5.86 -2.17
CA SER A 151 -2.92 -7.25 -2.62
C SER A 151 -3.44 -7.39 -4.07
N PRO A 152 -2.60 -7.72 -5.05
CA PRO A 152 -3.00 -7.78 -6.45
C PRO A 152 -3.99 -8.91 -6.76
N MET A 153 -4.08 -9.91 -5.88
CA MET A 153 -4.98 -11.07 -6.03
C MET A 153 -6.37 -10.84 -5.42
N ALA A 154 -6.57 -9.75 -4.67
CA ALA A 154 -7.91 -9.31 -4.29
C ALA A 154 -8.59 -8.72 -5.53
N ARG A 155 -9.11 -9.61 -6.39
CA ARG A 155 -9.83 -9.27 -7.62
C ARG A 155 -11.08 -8.42 -7.40
N ASP A 156 -11.50 -8.28 -6.15
CA ASP A 156 -12.66 -7.53 -5.74
C ASP A 156 -12.37 -6.84 -4.40
N ASP A 157 -11.64 -5.74 -4.47
CA ASP A 157 -11.65 -4.70 -3.44
C ASP A 157 -11.36 -3.39 -4.21
N GLY A 158 -12.28 -3.04 -5.11
CA GLY A 158 -12.34 -1.68 -5.65
C GLY A 158 -12.25 -0.72 -4.48
N VAL A 159 -11.25 0.17 -4.50
CA VAL A 159 -10.89 1.15 -3.46
C VAL A 159 -12.02 1.24 -2.44
N ASN A 160 -11.95 0.48 -1.33
CA ASN A 160 -13.03 0.51 -0.35
C ASN A 160 -12.94 1.87 0.33
N THR A 161 -13.61 2.84 -0.29
CA THR A 161 -13.41 4.28 -0.10
C THR A 161 -14.19 4.78 1.11
N ALA A 162 -14.68 3.84 1.92
CA ALA A 162 -15.50 4.05 3.11
C ALA A 162 -14.85 4.94 4.18
N PHE A 163 -13.57 5.31 4.03
CA PHE A 163 -12.86 6.18 4.97
C PHE A 163 -12.55 7.59 4.47
N ILE A 164 -12.72 7.90 3.17
CA ILE A 164 -12.51 9.29 2.70
C ILE A 164 -13.57 10.23 3.33
N SER A 165 -14.73 9.72 3.74
CA SER A 165 -15.78 10.50 4.43
C SER A 165 -15.60 10.62 5.95
N ALA A 166 -14.68 9.87 6.55
CA ALA A 166 -14.67 9.66 7.99
C ALA A 166 -13.35 10.14 8.61
N ARG A 167 -13.24 11.46 8.87
CA ARG A 167 -12.28 12.03 9.83
C ARG A 167 -12.65 11.62 11.27
N ILE A 168 -12.88 10.32 11.49
CA ILE A 168 -13.13 9.80 12.83
C ILE A 168 -11.88 10.10 13.64
N THR A 169 -12.07 10.68 14.82
CA THR A 169 -11.02 10.81 15.83
C THR A 169 -10.53 9.41 16.19
N LEU A 170 -9.55 8.93 15.43
CA LEU A 170 -8.90 7.66 15.68
C LEU A 170 -8.05 7.82 16.93
N THR A 171 -8.30 6.94 17.89
CA THR A 171 -7.53 6.85 19.13
C THR A 171 -6.49 5.74 19.00
N GLY A 172 -5.45 5.76 19.83
CA GLY A 172 -4.44 4.69 19.86
C GLY A 172 -5.03 3.27 19.97
N PRO A 173 -6.02 3.02 20.85
CA PRO A 173 -6.71 1.71 20.89
C PRO A 173 -7.48 1.37 19.62
N ALA A 174 -8.07 2.35 18.93
CA ALA A 174 -8.77 2.12 17.67
C ALA A 174 -7.78 1.74 16.55
N LEU A 175 -6.62 2.39 16.48
CA LEU A 175 -5.55 2.01 15.56
C LEU A 175 -5.04 0.59 15.84
N GLN A 176 -4.86 0.22 17.12
CA GLN A 176 -4.43 -1.13 17.46
C GLN A 176 -5.42 -2.20 16.99
N ARG A 177 -6.73 -1.95 17.17
CA ARG A 177 -7.78 -2.85 16.65
C ARG A 177 -7.73 -2.94 15.12
N LEU A 178 -7.47 -1.82 14.45
CA LEU A 178 -7.33 -1.79 13.00
C LEU A 178 -6.12 -2.62 12.53
N ILE A 179 -4.97 -2.51 13.21
CA ILE A 179 -3.79 -3.35 12.95
C ILE A 179 -4.17 -4.82 13.06
N SER A 180 -4.78 -5.24 14.18
CA SER A 180 -5.20 -6.64 14.37
C SER A 180 -6.21 -7.12 13.32
N THR A 181 -7.06 -6.23 12.81
CA THR A 181 -8.07 -6.54 11.79
C THR A 181 -7.44 -6.69 10.39
N LEU A 182 -6.44 -5.86 10.07
CA LEU A 182 -5.83 -5.81 8.75
C LEU A 182 -4.60 -6.72 8.62
N ALA A 183 -3.93 -7.05 9.72
CA ALA A 183 -2.74 -7.90 9.73
C ALA A 183 -2.95 -9.25 9.02
N PRO A 184 -4.07 -9.99 9.19
CA PRO A 184 -4.29 -11.24 8.46
C PRO A 184 -4.38 -11.05 6.94
N LYS A 185 -4.98 -9.95 6.47
CA LYS A 185 -5.05 -9.64 5.03
C LYS A 185 -3.67 -9.31 4.47
N ILE A 186 -2.88 -8.52 5.20
CA ILE A 186 -1.51 -8.17 4.84
C ILE A 186 -0.62 -9.43 4.83
N ALA A 187 -0.74 -10.28 5.85
CA ALA A 187 0.00 -11.54 5.95
C ALA A 187 -0.33 -12.49 4.79
N ALA A 188 -1.60 -12.57 4.38
CA ALA A 188 -2.00 -13.33 3.20
C ALA A 188 -1.34 -12.81 1.90
N ALA A 189 -1.30 -11.49 1.70
CA ALA A 189 -0.64 -10.87 0.55
C ALA A 189 0.89 -11.12 0.55
N LEU A 190 1.53 -11.04 1.72
CA LEU A 190 2.94 -11.37 1.87
C LEU A 190 3.20 -12.86 1.65
N GLY A 191 2.33 -13.75 2.11
CA GLY A 191 2.38 -15.18 1.83
C GLY A 191 2.32 -15.48 0.33
N GLN A 192 1.48 -14.76 -0.42
CA GLN A 192 1.42 -14.84 -1.89
C GLN A 192 2.74 -14.38 -2.54
N LYS A 193 3.34 -13.28 -2.05
CA LYS A 193 4.67 -12.84 -2.50
C LYS A 193 5.73 -13.92 -2.28
N LEU A 194 5.77 -14.51 -1.08
CA LEU A 194 6.74 -15.56 -0.76
C LEU A 194 6.52 -16.81 -1.61
N ALA A 195 5.26 -17.21 -1.82
CA ALA A 195 4.93 -18.32 -2.69
C ALA A 195 5.36 -18.05 -4.14
N ALA A 196 5.19 -16.83 -4.63
CA ALA A 196 5.67 -16.42 -5.96
C ALA A 196 7.21 -16.44 -6.06
N GLN A 197 7.93 -16.02 -5.02
CA GLN A 197 9.40 -16.11 -4.94
C GLN A 197 9.91 -17.56 -4.89
N SER A 198 9.11 -18.49 -4.34
CA SER A 198 9.46 -19.92 -4.27
C SER A 198 9.39 -20.62 -5.63
N VAL A 199 8.67 -20.05 -6.59
CA VAL A 199 8.62 -20.57 -7.94
C VAL A 199 9.92 -20.17 -8.61
N PRO A 200 10.70 -21.11 -9.16
CA PRO A 200 11.81 -20.78 -10.05
C PRO A 200 11.22 -20.19 -11.33
N VAL A 201 10.83 -18.91 -11.30
CA VAL A 201 10.20 -18.22 -12.42
C VAL A 201 11.31 -17.90 -13.43
N LEU A 202 11.69 -18.91 -14.20
CA LEU A 202 12.39 -18.80 -15.48
C LEU A 202 13.59 -17.82 -15.48
N GLY A 203 14.71 -18.26 -14.92
CA GLY A 203 16.06 -17.93 -15.39
C GLY A 203 16.60 -16.49 -15.33
N ALA A 204 15.80 -15.45 -15.01
CA ALA A 204 16.30 -14.07 -15.03
C ALA A 204 15.63 -13.06 -14.06
N LEU A 205 14.53 -13.41 -13.39
CA LEU A 205 13.92 -12.53 -12.37
C LEU A 205 14.51 -12.85 -11.00
N SER A 206 15.36 -11.95 -10.49
CA SER A 206 15.90 -12.05 -9.13
C SER A 206 14.87 -11.62 -8.09
N GLY A 207 15.02 -12.08 -6.84
CA GLY A 207 14.20 -11.61 -5.71
C GLY A 207 14.18 -10.08 -5.58
N ALA A 208 15.27 -9.41 -5.96
CA ALA A 208 15.37 -7.95 -6.00
C ALA A 208 14.42 -7.31 -7.02
N ALA A 209 14.29 -7.86 -8.23
CA ALA A 209 13.37 -7.35 -9.24
C ALA A 209 11.89 -7.48 -8.81
N LEU A 210 11.56 -8.59 -8.13
CA LEU A 210 10.22 -8.75 -7.55
C LEU A 210 9.97 -7.74 -6.44
N ASN A 211 10.91 -7.57 -5.51
CA ASN A 211 10.81 -6.58 -4.44
C ASN A 211 10.64 -5.16 -4.99
N ALA A 212 11.40 -4.79 -6.03
CA ALA A 212 11.26 -3.50 -6.71
C ALA A 212 9.86 -3.33 -7.34
N THR A 213 9.31 -4.39 -7.96
CA THR A 213 7.97 -4.37 -8.56
C THR A 213 6.89 -4.17 -7.50
N PHE A 214 6.97 -4.89 -6.38
CA PHE A 214 6.07 -4.69 -5.24
C PHE A 214 6.16 -3.28 -4.66
N LEU A 215 7.38 -2.75 -4.44
CA LEU A 215 7.57 -1.39 -3.94
C LEU A 215 7.01 -0.34 -4.90
N SER A 216 7.21 -0.54 -6.21
CA SER A 216 6.65 0.36 -7.23
C SER A 216 5.12 0.34 -7.23
N HIS A 217 4.52 -0.84 -7.06
CA HIS A 217 3.07 -0.98 -6.98
C HIS A 217 2.49 -0.22 -5.77
N TYR A 218 3.02 -0.46 -4.56
CA TYR A 218 2.56 0.22 -3.36
C TYR A 218 2.79 1.73 -3.40
N ARG A 219 3.91 2.19 -3.98
CA ARG A 219 4.17 3.62 -4.19
C ARG A 219 3.11 4.28 -5.04
N GLU A 220 2.75 3.64 -6.16
CA GLU A 220 1.79 4.20 -7.09
C GLU A 220 0.39 4.21 -6.50
N LEU A 221 -0.01 3.13 -5.81
CA LEU A 221 -1.27 3.04 -5.10
C LEU A 221 -1.38 4.13 -4.02
N ALA A 222 -0.33 4.32 -3.22
CA ALA A 222 -0.30 5.33 -2.17
C ALA A 222 -0.42 6.76 -2.73
N ARG A 223 0.34 7.09 -3.79
CA ARG A 223 0.26 8.40 -4.45
C ARG A 223 -1.15 8.69 -4.95
N ILE A 224 -1.79 7.71 -5.59
CA ILE A 224 -3.16 7.89 -6.08
C ILE A 224 -4.12 8.15 -4.91
N ARG A 225 -4.02 7.33 -3.87
CA ARG A 225 -4.93 7.38 -2.72
C ARG A 225 -4.79 8.69 -1.93
N PHE A 226 -3.57 9.13 -1.65
CA PHE A 226 -3.33 10.41 -0.99
C PHE A 226 -3.66 11.63 -1.87
N ALA A 227 -3.44 11.56 -3.19
CA ALA A 227 -3.88 12.63 -4.08
C ALA A 227 -5.42 12.77 -4.09
N LEU A 228 -6.15 11.65 -4.08
CA LEU A 228 -7.62 11.68 -3.95
C LEU A 228 -8.05 12.26 -2.59
N LEU A 229 -7.37 11.92 -1.51
CA LEU A 229 -7.62 12.51 -0.19
C LEU A 229 -7.38 14.02 -0.18
N ARG A 230 -6.32 14.50 -0.83
CA ARG A 230 -6.03 15.94 -0.94
C ARG A 230 -7.15 16.66 -1.67
N HIS A 231 -7.67 16.09 -2.75
CA HIS A 231 -8.82 16.63 -3.47
C HIS A 231 -10.09 16.62 -2.61
N ALA A 232 -10.32 15.56 -1.84
CA ALA A 232 -11.44 15.44 -0.91
C ALA A 232 -11.34 16.37 0.32
N GLN A 233 -10.20 17.01 0.58
CA GLN A 233 -10.11 18.05 1.62
C GLN A 233 -10.77 19.38 1.22
N THR A 234 -10.81 19.66 -0.08
CA THR A 234 -11.24 20.95 -0.64
C THR A 234 -12.53 20.84 -1.47
N HIS A 235 -12.94 19.62 -1.80
CA HIS A 235 -14.12 19.31 -2.58
C HIS A 235 -14.97 18.26 -1.87
N ASP A 236 -16.21 18.10 -2.34
CA ASP A 236 -17.07 17.02 -1.88
C ASP A 236 -16.42 15.65 -2.13
N ALA A 237 -16.22 14.89 -1.05
CA ALA A 237 -15.53 13.60 -1.07
C ALA A 237 -16.28 12.59 -1.94
N GLU A 238 -17.60 12.51 -1.83
CA GLU A 238 -18.41 11.56 -2.60
C GLU A 238 -18.27 11.83 -4.10
N ARG A 239 -18.30 13.10 -4.50
CA ARG A 239 -18.06 13.52 -5.88
C ARG A 239 -16.66 13.14 -6.37
N VAL A 240 -15.61 13.36 -5.57
CA VAL A 240 -14.23 12.95 -5.96
C VAL A 240 -14.17 11.45 -6.24
N ILE A 241 -14.75 10.65 -5.37
CA ILE A 241 -14.76 9.18 -5.47
C ILE A 241 -15.58 8.72 -6.67
N GLN A 242 -16.79 9.27 -6.83
CA GLN A 242 -17.67 8.95 -7.94
C GLN A 242 -16.95 9.22 -9.27
N ARG A 243 -16.36 10.40 -9.43
CA ARG A 243 -15.67 10.79 -10.66
C ARG A 243 -14.42 9.94 -10.92
N PHE A 244 -13.69 9.58 -9.86
CA PHE A 244 -12.58 8.62 -9.98
C PHE A 244 -13.08 7.25 -10.47
N ASN A 245 -14.14 6.71 -9.88
CA ASN A 245 -14.69 5.39 -10.22
C ASN A 245 -15.27 5.37 -11.64
N GLU A 246 -16.01 6.41 -12.03
CA GLU A 246 -16.47 6.59 -13.41
C GLU A 246 -15.29 6.57 -14.37
N ALA A 247 -14.29 7.41 -14.15
CA ALA A 247 -13.10 7.47 -14.99
C ALA A 247 -12.30 6.16 -14.99
N ALA A 248 -12.29 5.42 -13.88
CA ALA A 248 -11.62 4.12 -13.73
C ALA A 248 -12.31 3.03 -14.57
N ASN A 249 -13.63 3.07 -14.65
CA ASN A 249 -14.47 2.10 -15.35
C ASN A 249 -14.60 2.34 -16.86
N VAL A 250 -14.31 3.56 -17.35
CA VAL A 250 -14.30 3.82 -18.81
C VAL A 250 -13.17 3.03 -19.49
N ARG A 251 -13.55 2.06 -20.32
CA ARG A 251 -12.63 1.36 -21.23
C ARG A 251 -12.08 2.35 -22.27
N PRO A 252 -10.76 2.37 -22.56
CA PRO A 252 -10.23 3.19 -23.64
C PRO A 252 -10.91 2.85 -24.97
N LEU A 253 -11.45 3.86 -25.66
CA LEU A 253 -12.11 3.68 -26.95
C LEU A 253 -11.14 3.28 -28.08
N LEU A 254 -9.83 3.41 -27.85
CA LEU A 254 -8.78 3.03 -28.80
C LEU A 254 -7.87 1.98 -28.14
N ARG A 255 -8.06 0.73 -28.57
CA ARG A 255 -7.05 -0.34 -28.43
C ARG A 255 -5.96 0.03 -29.44
N ASN A 256 -4.84 0.57 -28.98
CA ASN A 256 -3.69 0.72 -29.88
C ASN A 256 -3.25 -0.68 -30.31
N ALA A 257 -3.22 -0.87 -31.64
CA ALA A 257 -2.78 -2.06 -32.35
C ALA A 257 -1.31 -2.39 -32.06
#